data_AF-A0A937KAN1-F1
#
_entry.id   AF-A0A937KAN1-F1
#
_cell.length_a   1.000
_cell.length_b   1.000
_cell.length_c   1.000
_cell.angle_alpha   90.00
_cell.angle_beta   90.00
_cell.angle_gamma   90.00
#
_symmetry.space_group_name_H-M   'P 1'
#
loop_
_entity.id
_entity.type
_entity.pdbx_description
1 polymer ?
#
loop_
_entity_poly.entity_id
_entity_poly.type
_entity_poly.pdbx_seq_one_letter_code
_entity_poly.pdbx_strand_id
1 'polypeptide(L)'
;MDSDSPITKADLENLRMSLEESFERILRRQMDKKRTYTAREYADLMGIPYSTVVSHCSKGVIKARQNRPGGCWIIEADNIQ
;
A
#
# COMPACT_ATOMS: atom_id res chain seq x y z
N MET A 1 25.55 34.68 -23.56
CA MET A 1 24.29 34.72 -24.31
C MET A 1 23.27 34.05 -23.42
N ASP A 2 22.58 34.85 -22.61
CA ASP A 2 21.51 34.37 -21.76
C ASP A 2 20.31 34.07 -22.67
N SER A 3 20.01 32.78 -22.83
CA SER A 3 18.83 32.32 -23.56
C SER A 3 17.60 32.49 -22.66
N ASP A 4 17.15 33.73 -22.48
CA ASP A 4 15.82 34.04 -21.94
C ASP A 4 14.78 33.80 -23.04
N SER A 5 14.56 32.54 -23.38
CA SER A 5 13.40 32.16 -24.20
C SER A 5 12.14 32.33 -23.36
N PRO A 6 11.11 33.07 -23.86
CA PRO A 6 9.89 33.28 -23.10
C PRO A 6 9.18 31.94 -22.87
N ILE A 7 8.85 31.65 -21.62
CA ILE A 7 8.03 30.50 -21.25
C ILE A 7 6.69 30.63 -21.96
N THR A 8 6.33 29.62 -22.76
CA THR A 8 5.10 29.61 -23.53
C THR A 8 3.97 28.93 -22.74
N LYS A 9 2.73 29.17 -23.17
CA LYS A 9 1.58 28.42 -22.65
C LYS A 9 1.74 26.91 -22.81
N ALA A 10 2.36 26.48 -23.91
CA ALA A 10 2.63 25.07 -24.16
C ALA A 10 3.61 24.47 -23.14
N ASP A 11 4.60 25.25 -22.68
CA ASP A 11 5.53 24.80 -21.64
C ASP A 11 4.82 24.56 -20.30
N LEU A 12 3.86 25.43 -19.94
CA LEU A 12 3.02 25.22 -18.76
C LEU A 12 2.11 23.99 -18.90
N GLU A 13 1.51 23.78 -20.07
CA GLU A 13 0.66 22.60 -20.32
C GLU A 13 1.49 21.31 -20.26
N ASN A 14 2.69 21.30 -20.83
CA ASN A 14 3.62 20.17 -20.76
C ASN A 14 4.06 19.87 -19.32
N LEU A 15 4.39 20.91 -18.55
CA LEU A 15 4.74 20.76 -17.14
C LEU A 15 3.57 20.20 -16.33
N ARG A 16 2.35 20.71 -16.58
CA ARG A 16 1.14 20.20 -15.92
C ARG A 16 0.93 18.72 -16.19
N MET A 17 0.99 18.29 -17.47
CA MET A 17 0.82 16.89 -17.83
C MET A 17 1.88 16.00 -17.16
N SER A 18 3.14 16.43 -17.17
CA SER A 18 4.24 15.68 -16.54
C SER A 18 4.07 15.54 -15.02
N LEU A 19 3.55 16.58 -14.36
CA LEU A 19 3.22 16.53 -12.93
C LEU A 19 2.05 15.59 -12.66
N GLU A 20 0.97 15.68 -13.44
CA GLU A 20 -0.20 14.80 -13.31
C GLU A 20 0.19 13.33 -13.45
N GLU A 21 0.98 12.97 -14.47
CA GLU A 21 1.50 11.60 -14.66
C GLU A 21 2.39 11.14 -13.49
N SER A 22 3.25 12.03 -12.99
CA SER A 22 4.13 11.72 -11.86
C SER A 22 3.34 11.46 -10.58
N PHE A 23 2.32 12.28 -10.30
CA PHE A 23 1.43 12.08 -9.17
C PHE A 23 0.62 10.80 -9.31
N GLU A 24 0.06 10.53 -10.48
CA GLU A 24 -0.68 9.29 -10.72
C GLU A 24 0.20 8.05 -10.46
N ARG A 25 1.44 8.07 -10.94
CA ARG A 25 2.40 6.98 -10.70
C ARG A 25 2.72 6.80 -9.21
N ILE A 26 2.89 7.89 -8.47
CA ILE A 26 3.15 7.83 -7.02
C ILE A 26 1.92 7.29 -6.28
N LEU A 27 0.73 7.78 -6.62
CA LEU A 27 -0.53 7.36 -6.00
C LEU A 27 -0.82 5.89 -6.28
N ARG A 28 -0.68 5.43 -7.53
CA ARG A 28 -0.80 4.00 -7.88
C ARG A 28 0.17 3.14 -7.07
N ARG A 29 1.44 3.54 -6.94
CA ARG A 29 2.42 2.81 -6.09
C ARG A 29 2.05 2.78 -4.62
N GLN A 30 1.33 3.78 -4.10
CA GLN A 30 0.88 3.81 -2.70
C GLN A 30 -0.45 3.04 -2.51
N MET A 31 -1.33 3.03 -3.51
CA MET A 31 -2.55 2.22 -3.50
C MET A 31 -2.27 0.73 -3.69
N ASP A 32 -1.27 0.38 -4.51
CA ASP A 32 -0.79 -0.99 -4.70
C ASP A 32 -0.05 -1.54 -3.48
N LYS A 33 0.31 -0.69 -2.50
CA LYS A 33 0.64 -1.17 -1.17
C LYS A 33 -0.65 -1.62 -0.51
N LYS A 34 -1.10 -2.83 -0.87
CA LYS A 34 -2.01 -3.63 -0.06
C LYS A 34 -1.57 -3.45 1.39
N ARG A 35 -2.42 -2.81 2.20
CA ARG A 35 -2.16 -2.71 3.63
C ARG A 35 -2.01 -4.14 4.12
N THR A 36 -0.86 -4.47 4.66
CA THR A 36 -0.64 -5.76 5.28
C THR A 36 -0.49 -5.51 6.76
N TYR A 37 -1.08 -6.38 7.56
CA TYR A 37 -1.03 -6.31 9.00
C TYR A 37 -0.27 -7.52 9.52
N THR A 38 0.54 -7.32 10.54
CA THR A 38 0.98 -8.44 11.36
C THR A 38 -0.21 -9.03 12.11
N ALA A 39 -0.10 -10.29 12.55
CA ALA A 39 -1.14 -10.89 13.38
C ALA A 39 -1.42 -10.11 14.68
N ARG A 40 -0.44 -9.34 15.18
CA ARG A 40 -0.62 -8.49 16.36
C ARG A 40 -1.39 -7.22 16.05
N GLU A 41 -1.02 -6.50 14.99
CA GLU A 41 -1.77 -5.32 14.55
C GLU A 41 -3.21 -5.68 14.18
N TYR A 42 -3.43 -6.84 13.56
CA TYR A 42 -4.77 -7.33 13.23
C TYR A 42 -5.58 -7.70 14.49
N ALA A 43 -4.93 -8.30 15.50
CA ALA A 43 -5.56 -8.58 16.79
C ALA A 43 -6.02 -7.29 17.47
N ASP A 44 -5.16 -6.29 17.53
CA ASP A 44 -5.45 -4.99 18.12
C ASP A 44 -6.56 -4.26 17.35
N LEU A 45 -6.53 -4.30 16.01
CA LEU A 45 -7.52 -3.68 15.14
C LEU A 45 -8.91 -4.29 15.29
N MET A 46 -9.00 -5.62 15.36
CA MET A 46 -10.28 -6.35 15.43
C MET A 46 -10.75 -6.58 16.88
N GLY A 47 -9.96 -6.21 17.88
CA GLY A 47 -10.26 -6.43 19.29
C GLY A 47 -10.33 -7.91 19.69
N ILE A 48 -9.62 -8.79 18.98
CA ILE A 48 -9.61 -10.24 19.25
C ILE A 48 -8.25 -10.71 19.75
N PRO A 49 -8.18 -11.81 20.52
CA PRO A 49 -6.92 -12.34 21.01
C PRO A 49 -5.96 -12.73 19.88
N TYR A 50 -4.67 -12.45 20.06
CA TYR A 50 -3.60 -12.84 19.11
C TYR A 50 -3.61 -14.34 18.78
N SER A 51 -3.85 -15.20 19.78
CA SER A 51 -3.95 -16.66 19.58
C SER A 51 -5.08 -17.05 18.63
N THR A 52 -6.22 -16.35 18.71
CA THR A 52 -7.35 -16.53 17.79
C THR A 52 -6.95 -16.14 16.37
N VAL A 53 -6.27 -15.01 16.19
CA VAL A 53 -5.76 -14.58 14.87
C VAL A 53 -4.82 -15.63 14.28
N VAL A 54 -3.84 -16.11 15.04
CA VAL A 54 -2.90 -17.15 14.58
C VAL A 54 -3.63 -18.44 14.20
N SER A 55 -4.63 -18.86 14.99
CA SER A 55 -5.45 -20.03 14.68
C SER A 55 -6.21 -19.83 13.37
N HIS A 56 -6.83 -18.67 13.16
CA HIS A 56 -7.55 -18.34 11.94
C HIS A 56 -6.64 -18.28 10.72
N CYS A 57 -5.42 -17.74 10.85
CA CYS A 57 -4.42 -17.79 9.79
C CYS A 57 -4.03 -19.23 9.44
N SER A 58 -3.76 -20.08 10.44
CA SER A 58 -3.41 -21.49 10.21
C SER A 58 -4.52 -22.32 9.57
N LYS A 59 -5.79 -21.95 9.84
CA LYS A 59 -6.98 -22.62 9.28
C LYS A 59 -7.40 -22.05 7.92
N GLY A 60 -6.72 -21.02 7.42
CA GLY A 60 -7.05 -20.35 6.15
C GLY A 60 -8.33 -19.51 6.19
N VAL A 61 -8.85 -19.20 7.38
CA VAL A 61 -10.04 -18.34 7.57
C VAL A 61 -9.72 -16.88 7.20
N ILE A 62 -8.50 -16.44 7.52
CA ILE A 62 -7.97 -15.12 7.15
C ILE A 62 -6.93 -15.33 6.05
N LYS A 63 -7.00 -14.58 4.95
CA LYS A 63 -5.91 -14.62 3.94
C LYS A 63 -4.66 -14.01 4.54
N ALA A 64 -3.71 -14.88 4.81
CA ALA A 64 -2.43 -14.54 5.39
C ALA A 64 -1.33 -15.42 4.82
N ARG A 65 -0.11 -14.91 4.85
CA ARG A 65 1.11 -15.65 4.50
C ARG A 65 2.13 -15.56 5.64
N GLN A 66 2.94 -16.59 5.80
CA GLN A 66 4.09 -16.51 6.69
C GLN A 66 5.28 -15.93 5.93
N ASN A 67 6.05 -15.05 6.58
CA ASN A 67 7.27 -14.51 5.97
C ASN A 67 8.36 -15.59 5.80
N ARG A 68 8.33 -16.63 6.65
CA ARG A 68 9.15 -17.84 6.59
C ARG A 68 8.39 -18.99 7.28
N PRO A 69 8.71 -20.28 7.05
CA PRO A 69 8.09 -21.38 7.79
C PRO A 69 8.24 -21.18 9.30
N GLY A 70 7.11 -21.14 10.03
CA GLY A 70 7.08 -20.87 11.47
C GLY A 70 7.36 -19.40 11.87
N GLY A 71 7.39 -18.49 10.89
CA GLY A 71 7.60 -17.06 11.09
C GLY A 71 6.32 -16.29 11.43
N CYS A 72 6.44 -14.95 11.41
CA CYS A 72 5.30 -14.06 11.63
C CYS A 72 4.29 -14.15 10.49
N TRP A 73 3.00 -14.07 10.85
CA TRP A 73 1.89 -13.98 9.91
C TRP A 73 1.70 -12.56 9.39
N ILE A 74 1.60 -12.43 8.08
CA ILE A 74 1.28 -11.21 7.34
C ILE A 74 -0.11 -11.39 6.73
N ILE A 75 -1.06 -10.59 7.19
CA ILE A 75 -2.48 -10.62 6.83
C ILE A 75 -2.76 -9.52 5.79
N GLU A 76 -3.49 -9.86 4.73
CA GLU A 76 -3.90 -8.87 3.72
C GLU A 76 -5.14 -8.11 4.18
N ALA A 77 -5.13 -6.77 4.05
CA ALA A 77 -6.21 -5.87 4.47
C ALA A 77 -7.56 -6.11 3.79
N ASP A 78 -7.57 -6.75 2.62
CA ASP A 78 -8.78 -7.05 1.84
C ASP A 78 -9.79 -7.95 2.60
N ASN A 79 -9.46 -8.42 3.81
CA ASN A 79 -10.34 -9.23 4.68
C ASN A 79 -10.90 -8.46 5.90
N ILE A 80 -10.80 -7.14 5.93
CA ILE A 80 -11.44 -6.33 6.97
C ILE A 80 -12.78 -5.86 6.40
N GLN A 81 -13.86 -6.52 6.81
CA GLN A 81 -15.25 -6.17 6.51
C GLN A 81 -15.83 -5.24 7.57
#